data_AF-A0A1M7MVW3-F1
#
_entry.id   AF-A0A1M7MVW3-F1
#
_cell.length_a   1.000
_cell.length_b   1.000
_cell.length_c   1.000
_cell.angle_alpha   90.00
_cell.angle_beta   90.00
_cell.angle_gamma   90.00
#
_symmetry.space_group_name_H-M   'P 1'
#
loop_
_entity.id
_entity.type
_entity.pdbx_description
1 polymer ?
#
loop_
_entity_poly.entity_id
_entity_poly.type
_entity_poly.pdbx_seq_one_letter_code
_entity_poly.pdbx_strand_id
1 'polypeptide(L)'
;MKKLFGLVICSAFMLCACNEANAEKSATAKGAPAAQPAAAVAAPKPAESAPAPEAPKAQITNIDWAKALEMQKAGGVLIDVRTPGEVAEGTAPGSINIPLQEAEQRLAEFPKDKDLLIFCRSGKRSMAVSNILIQNGYERVFNVVGGFMAFPKN
;
A
#
# COMPACT_ATOMS: atom_id res chain seq x y z
N MET A 1 -44.03 47.91 -31.20
CA MET A 1 -43.13 46.95 -30.53
C MET A 1 -43.57 46.88 -29.07
N LYS A 2 -44.05 45.71 -28.66
CA LYS A 2 -44.79 45.45 -27.41
C LYS A 2 -43.83 44.98 -26.30
N LYS A 3 -44.26 45.21 -25.04
CA LYS A 3 -43.91 44.59 -23.73
C LYS A 3 -43.53 45.69 -22.72
N LEU A 4 -44.48 46.40 -22.11
CA LEU A 4 -45.43 46.02 -21.04
C LEU A 4 -44.75 45.47 -19.77
N PHE A 5 -44.51 46.41 -18.85
CA PHE A 5 -44.27 46.24 -17.43
C PHE A 5 -45.48 45.58 -16.74
N GLY A 6 -45.25 44.78 -15.70
CA GLY A 6 -46.34 44.30 -14.84
C GLY A 6 -45.91 43.25 -13.82
N LEU A 7 -45.36 43.72 -12.70
CA LEU A 7 -45.16 42.99 -11.45
C LEU A 7 -46.52 42.83 -10.75
N VAL A 8 -46.98 41.62 -10.43
CA VAL A 8 -47.99 41.40 -9.38
C VAL A 8 -47.66 40.14 -8.58
N ILE A 9 -47.63 40.39 -7.27
CA ILE A 9 -47.37 39.56 -6.11
C ILE A 9 -48.56 38.62 -5.88
N CYS A 10 -48.33 37.35 -5.53
CA CYS A 10 -49.28 36.66 -4.64
C CYS A 10 -48.62 35.49 -3.90
N SER A 11 -48.40 35.75 -2.62
CA SER A 11 -48.12 34.84 -1.52
C SER A 11 -49.38 34.09 -1.06
N ALA A 12 -49.30 32.76 -0.94
CA ALA A 12 -50.09 31.89 -0.04
C ALA A 12 -49.54 30.47 -0.25
N PHE A 13 -48.85 29.78 0.66
CA PHE A 13 -49.10 29.47 2.07
C PHE A 13 -50.41 28.71 2.31
N MET A 14 -50.35 27.37 2.21
CA MET A 14 -51.22 26.32 2.80
C MET A 14 -50.91 25.02 2.04
N LEU A 15 -50.71 23.82 2.59
CA LEU A 15 -51.16 23.18 3.83
C LEU A 15 -50.47 21.79 3.94
N CYS A 16 -50.54 21.18 5.13
CA CYS A 16 -50.32 19.75 5.46
C CYS A 16 -48.87 19.23 5.48
N ALA A 17 -48.41 18.42 6.44
CA ALA A 17 -48.99 17.86 7.66
C ALA A 17 -47.84 17.27 8.51
N CYS A 18 -48.04 17.12 9.82
CA CYS A 18 -47.21 16.31 10.70
C CYS A 18 -47.23 14.82 10.27
N ASN A 19 -46.14 14.07 10.52
CA ASN A 19 -46.09 12.96 11.51
C ASN A 19 -44.92 11.99 11.24
N GLU A 20 -44.24 11.61 12.34
CA GLU A 20 -43.39 10.45 12.66
C GLU A 20 -42.65 9.58 11.62
N ALA A 21 -41.47 9.13 12.10
CA ALA A 21 -40.87 7.79 11.96
C ALA A 21 -39.71 7.59 10.95
N ASN A 22 -38.53 7.44 11.56
CA ASN A 22 -37.57 6.32 11.46
C ASN A 22 -37.13 5.74 10.08
N ALA A 23 -35.82 5.51 10.03
CA ALA A 23 -35.12 4.45 9.28
C ALA A 23 -34.82 4.62 7.78
N GLU A 24 -33.50 4.77 7.53
CA GLU A 24 -32.66 4.06 6.55
C GLU A 24 -32.67 4.39 5.03
N LYS A 25 -31.43 4.36 4.49
CA LYS A 25 -30.99 4.28 3.08
C LYS A 25 -31.13 5.57 2.25
N SER A 26 -30.19 6.02 1.39
CA SER A 26 -29.17 5.32 0.58
C SER A 26 -28.25 6.35 -0.16
N ALA A 27 -26.97 5.97 -0.30
CA ALA A 27 -26.02 6.15 -1.42
C ALA A 27 -25.73 7.51 -2.10
N THR A 28 -24.42 7.81 -2.23
CA THR A 28 -23.65 7.86 -3.51
C THR A 28 -22.17 8.10 -3.18
N ALA A 29 -21.23 7.18 -3.34
CA ALA A 29 -20.65 6.52 -4.53
C ALA A 29 -19.84 7.47 -5.46
N LYS A 30 -18.51 7.45 -5.30
CA LYS A 30 -17.46 7.75 -6.32
C LYS A 30 -16.10 7.44 -5.66
N GLY A 31 -15.20 6.58 -6.11
CA GLY A 31 -15.11 5.70 -7.27
C GLY A 31 -13.67 5.16 -7.23
N ALA A 32 -13.50 3.91 -6.81
CA ALA A 32 -12.24 3.18 -6.90
C ALA A 32 -12.07 2.63 -8.33
N PRO A 33 -10.83 2.42 -8.79
CA PRO A 33 -10.59 1.32 -9.71
C PRO A 33 -9.54 0.31 -9.22
N ALA A 34 -9.95 -0.97 -9.35
CA ALA A 34 -9.17 -2.17 -9.62
C ALA A 34 -8.08 -2.54 -8.59
N ALA A 35 -8.34 -3.39 -7.58
CA ALA A 35 -8.58 -4.83 -7.72
C ALA A 35 -7.64 -5.50 -8.74
N GLN A 36 -6.46 -5.91 -8.29
CA GLN A 36 -5.70 -6.98 -8.92
C GLN A 36 -5.98 -8.30 -8.17
N PRO A 37 -6.18 -9.42 -8.87
CA PRO A 37 -6.78 -10.62 -8.32
C PRO A 37 -5.85 -11.36 -7.36
N ALA A 38 -6.45 -11.77 -6.24
CA ALA A 38 -5.91 -12.73 -5.29
C ALA A 38 -5.60 -14.06 -5.99
N ALA A 39 -4.33 -14.43 -6.07
CA ALA A 39 -3.93 -15.80 -6.29
C ALA A 39 -3.77 -16.46 -4.91
N ALA A 40 -4.85 -17.08 -4.46
CA ALA A 40 -4.86 -17.91 -3.26
C ALA A 40 -3.92 -19.11 -3.45
N VAL A 41 -2.82 -19.15 -2.69
CA VAL A 41 -2.07 -20.38 -2.45
C VAL A 41 -2.23 -20.72 -0.99
N ALA A 42 -2.67 -21.95 -0.76
CA ALA A 42 -3.13 -22.47 0.51
C ALA A 42 -2.13 -22.24 1.65
N ALA A 43 -2.65 -21.66 2.74
CA ALA A 43 -1.98 -21.59 4.02
C ALA A 43 -1.83 -23.00 4.62
N PRO A 44 -0.63 -23.42 5.05
CA PRO A 44 -0.52 -24.46 6.06
C PRO A 44 -0.89 -23.88 7.44
N LYS A 45 -1.73 -24.62 8.18
CA LYS A 45 -2.16 -24.34 9.57
C LYS A 45 -0.96 -24.30 10.55
N PRO A 46 -1.11 -23.68 11.74
CA PRO A 46 -0.01 -23.27 12.61
C PRO A 46 0.52 -24.45 13.44
N ALA A 47 1.83 -24.57 13.51
CA ALA A 47 2.50 -25.37 14.53
C ALA A 47 2.97 -24.43 15.64
N GLU A 48 2.19 -24.39 16.71
CA GLU A 48 2.61 -23.87 18.01
C GLU A 48 3.31 -25.00 18.77
N SER A 49 4.56 -24.79 19.22
CA SER A 49 5.09 -25.14 20.55
C SER A 49 6.61 -25.33 20.51
N ALA A 50 7.36 -24.35 21.01
CA ALA A 50 8.60 -24.48 21.78
C ALA A 50 9.21 -23.07 21.95
N PRO A 51 9.77 -22.72 23.11
CA PRO A 51 10.46 -21.44 23.28
C PRO A 51 11.62 -21.41 22.28
N ALA A 52 11.58 -20.44 21.36
CA ALA A 52 12.54 -20.35 20.28
C ALA A 52 13.97 -20.28 20.86
N PRO A 53 14.90 -21.14 20.44
CA PRO A 53 16.32 -20.90 20.68
C PRO A 53 16.65 -19.53 20.07
N GLU A 54 17.32 -18.67 20.82
CA GLU A 54 17.59 -17.27 20.44
C GLU A 54 18.12 -17.22 19.01
N ALA A 55 17.24 -16.80 18.08
CA ALA A 55 17.55 -16.77 16.66
C ALA A 55 18.75 -15.84 16.44
N PRO A 56 19.69 -16.19 15.53
CA PRO A 56 20.77 -15.27 15.16
C PRO A 56 20.13 -13.94 14.77
N LYS A 57 20.55 -12.85 15.41
CA LYS A 57 19.97 -11.51 15.18
C LYS A 57 20.02 -11.22 13.69
N ALA A 58 18.88 -11.22 13.03
CA ALA A 58 18.79 -10.84 11.63
C ALA A 58 19.38 -9.43 11.47
N GLN A 59 20.23 -9.24 10.47
CA GLN A 59 20.92 -7.99 10.20
C GLN A 59 20.48 -7.44 8.85
N ILE A 60 20.31 -6.12 8.78
CA ILE A 60 19.94 -5.47 7.53
C ILE A 60 21.20 -5.28 6.70
N THR A 61 21.22 -5.86 5.51
CA THR A 61 22.34 -5.71 4.58
C THR A 61 22.02 -4.61 3.58
N ASN A 62 22.92 -3.63 3.45
CA ASN A 62 22.82 -2.59 2.44
C ASN A 62 23.45 -3.08 1.14
N ILE A 63 22.72 -2.99 0.03
CA ILE A 63 23.16 -3.41 -1.31
C ILE A 63 22.92 -2.29 -2.33
N ASP A 64 23.66 -2.28 -3.43
CA ASP A 64 23.39 -1.41 -4.56
C ASP A 64 22.37 -2.02 -5.54
N TRP A 65 22.00 -1.27 -6.57
CA TRP A 65 21.06 -1.73 -7.59
C TRP A 65 21.59 -2.85 -8.46
N ALA A 66 22.90 -2.90 -8.75
CA ALA A 66 23.46 -3.99 -9.55
C ALA A 66 23.23 -5.32 -8.83
N LYS A 67 23.55 -5.37 -7.53
CA LYS A 67 23.34 -6.55 -6.71
C LYS A 67 21.85 -6.86 -6.52
N ALA A 68 21.02 -5.85 -6.28
CA ALA A 68 19.58 -6.05 -6.14
C ALA A 68 18.96 -6.69 -7.39
N LEU A 69 19.37 -6.26 -8.59
CA LEU A 69 18.88 -6.82 -9.85
C LEU A 69 19.39 -8.25 -10.10
N GLU A 70 20.62 -8.59 -9.68
CA GLU A 70 21.09 -9.98 -9.68
C GLU A 70 20.25 -10.87 -8.76
N MET A 71 19.99 -10.42 -7.54
CA MET A 71 19.20 -11.15 -6.56
C MET A 71 17.74 -11.29 -7.00
N GLN A 72 17.17 -10.26 -7.64
CA GLN A 72 15.84 -10.33 -8.23
C GLN A 72 15.75 -11.46 -9.28
N LYS A 73 16.76 -11.56 -10.17
CA LYS A 73 16.82 -12.65 -11.16
C LYS A 73 16.96 -14.03 -10.51
N ALA A 74 17.57 -14.10 -9.33
CA ALA A 74 17.69 -15.32 -8.53
C ALA A 74 16.43 -15.65 -7.69
N GLY A 75 15.35 -14.86 -7.81
CA GLY A 75 14.08 -15.11 -7.13
C GLY A 75 13.78 -14.19 -5.94
N GLY A 76 14.65 -13.21 -5.66
CA GLY A 76 14.40 -12.13 -4.71
C GLY A 76 13.25 -11.22 -5.14
N VAL A 77 12.60 -10.59 -4.18
CA VAL A 77 11.41 -9.77 -4.39
C VAL A 77 11.75 -8.31 -4.13
N LEU A 78 11.60 -7.48 -5.16
CA LEU A 78 11.68 -6.03 -5.04
C LEU A 78 10.41 -5.49 -4.38
N ILE A 79 10.59 -4.71 -3.31
CA ILE A 79 9.49 -4.06 -2.60
C ILE A 79 9.70 -2.56 -2.60
N ASP A 80 8.78 -1.85 -3.24
CA ASP A 80 8.74 -0.40 -3.25
C ASP A 80 7.88 0.10 -2.09
N VAL A 81 8.50 0.76 -1.11
CA VAL A 81 7.79 1.27 0.08
C VAL A 81 7.35 2.73 -0.04
N ARG A 82 7.38 3.28 -1.26
CA ARG A 82 6.86 4.61 -1.56
C ARG A 82 5.33 4.62 -1.57
N THR A 83 4.78 5.83 -1.63
CA THR A 83 3.34 6.02 -1.80
C THR A 83 2.89 5.55 -3.20
N PRO A 84 1.62 5.14 -3.37
CA PRO A 84 1.11 4.73 -4.68
C PRO A 84 1.23 5.83 -5.75
N GLY A 85 1.13 7.11 -5.35
CA GLY A 85 1.34 8.24 -6.26
C GLY A 85 2.76 8.30 -6.83
N GLU A 86 3.78 8.11 -5.99
CA GLU A 86 5.18 8.05 -6.44
C GLU A 86 5.46 6.82 -7.33
N VAL A 87 4.75 5.71 -7.10
CA VAL A 87 4.87 4.48 -7.91
C VAL A 87 4.21 4.65 -9.28
N ALA A 88 3.09 5.36 -9.34
CA ALA A 88 2.40 5.69 -10.59
C ALA A 88 3.26 6.55 -11.54
N GLU A 89 4.18 7.34 -11.00
CA GLU A 89 5.18 8.10 -11.78
C GLU A 89 6.33 7.23 -12.32
N GLY A 90 6.45 5.99 -11.84
CA GLY A 90 7.48 5.04 -12.24
C GLY A 90 8.05 4.27 -11.06
N THR A 91 8.39 3.00 -11.29
CA THR A 91 9.01 2.12 -10.29
C THR A 91 9.92 1.08 -10.95
N ALA A 92 10.67 0.33 -10.14
CA ALA A 92 11.47 -0.78 -10.62
C ALA A 92 10.55 -1.91 -11.15
N PRO A 93 10.79 -2.43 -12.36
CA PRO A 93 9.97 -3.50 -12.94
C PRO A 93 9.90 -4.75 -12.06
N GLY A 94 8.69 -5.30 -11.93
CA GLY A 94 8.45 -6.48 -11.10
C GLY A 94 8.49 -6.22 -9.58
N SER A 95 8.55 -4.96 -9.15
CA SER A 95 8.40 -4.62 -7.74
C SER A 95 6.95 -4.69 -7.27
N ILE A 96 6.76 -5.01 -5.99
CA ILE A 96 5.48 -4.96 -5.29
C ILE A 96 5.44 -3.68 -4.46
N ASN A 97 4.35 -2.90 -4.54
CA ASN A 97 4.20 -1.71 -3.71
C ASN A 97 3.53 -2.03 -2.37
N ILE A 98 4.27 -1.80 -1.29
CA ILE A 98 3.74 -1.85 0.09
C ILE A 98 4.20 -0.57 0.79
N PRO A 99 3.36 0.49 0.83
CA PRO A 99 3.75 1.77 1.40
C PRO A 99 4.22 1.64 2.85
N LEU A 100 5.25 2.40 3.24
CA LEU A 100 5.79 2.37 4.61
C LEU A 100 4.70 2.48 5.69
N GLN A 101 3.71 3.35 5.49
CA GLN A 101 2.62 3.61 6.44
C GLN A 101 1.73 2.37 6.67
N GLU A 102 1.70 1.44 5.71
CA GLU A 102 0.86 0.25 5.76
C GLU A 102 1.67 -1.01 6.05
N ALA A 103 3.01 -0.94 5.99
CA ALA A 103 3.91 -2.09 6.03
C ALA A 103 3.73 -2.96 7.29
N GLU A 104 3.52 -2.34 8.45
CA GLU A 104 3.31 -3.05 9.73
C GLU A 104 1.96 -3.79 9.77
N GLN A 105 0.92 -3.23 9.13
CA GLN A 105 -0.40 -3.87 9.05
C GLN A 105 -0.46 -4.94 7.96
N ARG A 106 0.39 -4.83 6.94
CA ARG A 106 0.46 -5.71 5.77
C ARG A 106 1.63 -6.69 5.83
N LEU A 107 2.11 -7.03 7.02
CA LEU A 107 3.24 -7.95 7.21
C LEU A 107 3.06 -9.29 6.50
N ALA A 108 1.83 -9.80 6.37
CA ALA A 108 1.54 -11.07 5.70
C ALA A 108 1.82 -11.06 4.18
N GLU A 109 1.95 -9.88 3.57
CA GLU A 109 2.24 -9.75 2.14
C GLU A 109 3.74 -9.82 1.82
N PHE A 110 4.59 -9.74 2.85
CA PHE A 110 6.03 -9.91 2.69
C PHE A 110 6.38 -11.41 2.71
N PRO A 111 6.97 -11.96 1.64
CA PRO A 111 7.31 -13.39 1.59
C PRO A 111 8.50 -13.72 2.51
N LYS A 112 8.24 -14.44 3.61
CA LYS A 112 9.28 -14.86 4.57
C LYS A 112 10.30 -15.85 4.01
N ASP A 113 9.96 -16.53 2.92
CA ASP A 113 10.78 -17.55 2.25
C ASP A 113 11.66 -16.99 1.12
N LYS A 114 11.60 -15.68 0.84
CA LYS A 114 12.41 -15.02 -0.20
C LYS A 114 13.36 -13.95 0.34
N ASP A 115 14.27 -13.50 -0.51
CA ASP A 115 15.09 -12.31 -0.25
C ASP A 115 14.25 -11.06 -0.49
N LEU A 116 14.13 -10.22 0.53
CA LEU A 116 13.36 -8.97 0.46
C LEU A 116 14.28 -7.82 0.09
N LEU A 117 14.13 -7.29 -1.12
CA LEU A 117 14.94 -6.23 -1.70
C LEU A 117 14.16 -4.91 -1.61
N ILE A 118 14.35 -4.17 -0.52
CA ILE A 118 13.49 -3.06 -0.15
C ILE A 118 14.09 -1.74 -0.59
N PHE A 119 13.32 -0.95 -1.32
CA PHE A 119 13.73 0.37 -1.76
C PHE A 119 12.60 1.38 -1.56
N CYS A 120 12.98 2.65 -1.47
CA CYS A 120 12.05 3.77 -1.47
C CYS A 120 12.54 4.83 -2.44
N ARG A 121 12.29 6.12 -2.21
CA ARG A 121 12.85 7.17 -3.08
C ARG A 121 14.38 7.28 -2.98
N SER A 122 14.93 7.37 -1.77
CA SER A 122 16.37 7.65 -1.53
C SER A 122 17.06 6.72 -0.52
N GLY A 123 16.35 5.77 0.10
CA GLY A 123 16.88 4.79 1.05
C GLY A 123 16.40 4.94 2.51
N LYS A 124 15.88 6.11 2.93
CA LYS A 124 15.49 6.33 4.34
C LYS A 124 14.26 5.52 4.79
N ARG A 125 13.20 5.52 3.98
CA ARG A 125 11.95 4.81 4.30
C ARG A 125 12.09 3.29 4.20
N SER A 126 12.86 2.81 3.23
CA SER A 126 13.19 1.39 3.09
C SER A 126 14.01 0.89 4.26
N MET A 127 14.88 1.74 4.84
CA MET A 127 15.57 1.40 6.08
C MET A 127 14.61 1.23 7.26
N ALA A 128 13.60 2.10 7.39
CA ALA A 128 12.58 1.96 8.44
C ALA A 128 11.77 0.66 8.26
N VAL A 129 11.30 0.36 7.04
CA VAL A 129 10.58 -0.90 6.76
C VAL A 129 11.47 -2.12 7.03
N SER A 130 12.75 -2.06 6.66
CA SER A 130 13.67 -3.17 6.90
C SER A 130 13.82 -3.47 8.39
N ASN A 131 13.85 -2.44 9.25
CA ASN A 131 13.86 -2.62 10.70
C ASN A 131 12.56 -3.25 11.22
N ILE A 132 11.41 -2.79 10.72
CA ILE A 132 10.10 -3.38 11.07
C ILE A 132 10.10 -4.87 10.74
N LEU A 133 10.58 -5.26 9.56
CA LEU A 133 10.62 -6.65 9.15
C LEU A 133 11.56 -7.48 10.02
N ILE A 134 12.78 -7.01 10.28
CA ILE A 134 13.71 -7.73 11.17
C ILE A 134 13.11 -7.93 12.57
N GLN A 135 12.45 -6.92 13.12
CA GLN A 135 11.74 -7.02 14.41
C GLN A 135 10.59 -8.04 14.39
N ASN A 136 10.02 -8.31 13.22
CA ASN A 136 8.94 -9.28 13.00
C ASN A 136 9.44 -10.66 12.51
N GLY A 137 10.73 -10.95 12.69
CA GLY A 137 11.33 -12.25 12.41
C GLY A 137 11.57 -12.52 10.93
N TYR A 138 11.80 -11.48 10.13
CA TYR A 138 12.30 -11.62 8.77
C TYR A 138 13.84 -11.67 8.80
N GLU A 139 14.41 -12.69 8.18
CA GLU A 139 15.86 -12.94 8.25
C GLU A 139 16.62 -12.42 7.02
N ARG A 140 15.98 -12.45 5.84
CA ARG A 140 16.60 -12.12 4.55
C ARG A 140 16.12 -10.76 4.05
N VAL A 141 16.55 -9.70 4.73
CA VAL A 141 16.13 -8.31 4.46
C VAL A 141 17.30 -7.47 3.96
N PHE A 142 17.15 -6.91 2.77
CA PHE A 142 18.16 -6.11 2.09
C PHE A 142 17.62 -4.72 1.78
N ASN A 143 18.33 -3.69 2.19
CA ASN A 143 18.00 -2.31 1.86
C ASN A 143 18.80 -1.87 0.62
N VAL A 144 18.09 -1.47 -0.44
CA VAL A 144 18.71 -1.01 -1.68
C VAL A 144 19.09 0.47 -1.54
N VAL A 145 20.39 0.73 -1.49
CA VAL A 145 20.99 2.05 -1.26
C VAL A 145 20.70 2.98 -2.43
N GLY A 146 20.47 4.26 -2.12
CA GLY A 146 20.11 5.28 -3.11
C GLY A 146 18.65 5.23 -3.54
N GLY A 147 17.92 4.17 -3.21
CA GLY A 147 16.51 4.00 -3.57
C GLY A 147 16.25 4.16 -5.07
N PHE A 148 15.03 4.47 -5.45
CA PHE A 148 14.62 4.65 -6.85
C PHE A 148 15.37 5.77 -7.56
N MET A 149 15.92 6.76 -6.84
CA MET A 149 16.77 7.80 -7.44
C MET A 149 18.05 7.25 -8.06
N ALA A 150 18.58 6.14 -7.53
CA ALA A 150 19.75 5.45 -8.06
C ALA A 150 19.41 4.31 -9.03
N PHE A 151 18.11 4.11 -9.33
CA PHE A 151 17.66 3.07 -10.23
C PHE A 151 18.21 3.32 -11.65
N PRO A 152 18.82 2.32 -12.32
CA PRO A 152 19.31 2.47 -13.68
C PRO A 152 18.18 2.86 -14.64
N LYS A 153 18.38 3.98 -15.35
CA LYS A 153 17.49 4.41 -16.44
C LYS A 153 18.07 3.86 -17.74
N ASN A 154 17.33 2.97 -18.38
CA ASN A 154 17.68 2.44 -19.70
C ASN A 154 17.55 3.51 -20.79
#